data_AF-A0A379U0V3-F1
#
_entry.id   AF-A0A379U0V3-F1
#
_cell.length_a   1.000
_cell.length_b   1.000
_cell.length_c   1.000
_cell.angle_alpha   90.00
_cell.angle_beta   90.00
_cell.angle_gamma   90.00
#
_symmetry.space_group_name_H-M   'P 1'
#
loop_
_entity.id
_entity.type
_entity.pdbx_description
1 polymer ?
#
loop_
_entity_poly.entity_id
_entity_poly.type
_entity_poly.pdbx_seq_one_letter_code
_entity_poly.pdbx_strand_id
1 'polypeptide(L)'
;MNSSFESLIEQYPLPIAEQLRHWAARYASRIAVVDAKGSLTYSALDARVDELAAGLSSLGLRSGEHVIVQLPNDNAFVTLLFALLRLGVIPVLAMPPNGRWISTHWLSWRNPSLTLFTGKTTQSWPDRWRTNTPACVMFWSLERP
;
A
#
# COMPACT_ATOMS: atom_id res chain seq x y z
N MET A 1 25.97 -21.82 -5.91
CA MET A 1 24.98 -20.90 -6.50
C MET A 1 24.19 -20.16 -5.41
N ASN A 2 24.82 -19.84 -4.26
CA ASN A 2 24.15 -19.20 -3.10
C ASN A 2 24.75 -17.82 -2.74
N SER A 3 25.81 -17.38 -3.43
CA SER A 3 26.57 -16.17 -3.11
C SER A 3 25.87 -14.87 -3.54
N SER A 4 24.98 -14.90 -4.53
CA SER A 4 24.33 -13.69 -5.07
C SER A 4 23.13 -13.21 -4.25
N PHE A 5 22.44 -14.07 -3.50
CA PHE A 5 21.28 -13.66 -2.70
C PHE A 5 21.68 -13.18 -1.31
N GLU A 6 22.59 -13.90 -0.65
CA GLU A 6 23.16 -13.50 0.64
C GLU A 6 23.87 -12.14 0.55
N SER A 7 24.64 -11.90 -0.54
CA SER A 7 25.26 -10.60 -0.76
C SER A 7 24.26 -9.45 -0.96
N LEU A 8 23.05 -9.71 -1.48
CA LEU A 8 22.00 -8.70 -1.59
C LEU A 8 21.36 -8.40 -0.23
N ILE A 9 21.16 -9.41 0.62
CA ILE A 9 20.67 -9.22 1.99
C ILE A 9 21.71 -8.45 2.81
N GLU A 10 22.99 -8.79 2.69
CA GLU A 10 24.08 -8.06 3.34
C GLU A 10 24.16 -6.61 2.87
N GLN A 11 23.89 -6.35 1.58
CA GLN A 11 23.90 -5.01 1.01
C GLN A 11 22.71 -4.15 1.47
N TYR A 12 21.57 -4.77 1.79
CA TYR A 12 20.35 -4.08 2.25
C TYR A 12 19.84 -4.72 3.55
N PRO A 13 20.51 -4.45 4.69
CA PRO A 13 20.20 -5.12 5.96
C PRO A 13 18.89 -4.63 6.60
N LEU A 14 18.30 -3.56 6.07
CA LEU A 14 17.09 -2.94 6.62
C LEU A 14 15.83 -3.45 5.91
N PRO A 15 14.71 -3.62 6.64
CA PRO A 15 13.41 -3.81 6.02
C PRO A 15 13.12 -2.70 5.02
N ILE A 16 12.48 -3.03 3.90
CA ILE A 16 12.25 -2.08 2.80
C ILE A 16 11.57 -0.77 3.25
N ALA A 17 10.68 -0.83 4.25
CA ALA A 17 10.03 0.34 4.83
C ALA A 17 10.99 1.28 5.58
N GLU A 18 12.00 0.72 6.23
CA GLU A 18 13.05 1.45 6.95
C GLU A 18 14.13 1.94 5.97
N GLN A 19 14.41 1.16 4.93
CA GLN A 19 15.30 1.54 3.84
C GLN A 19 14.89 2.87 3.19
N LEU A 20 13.58 3.16 3.10
CA LEU A 20 13.10 4.46 2.61
C LEU A 20 13.56 5.63 3.50
N ARG A 21 13.49 5.50 4.84
CA ARG A 21 14.00 6.54 5.75
C ARG A 21 15.50 6.74 5.58
N HIS A 22 16.23 5.64 5.40
CA HIS A 22 17.67 5.70 5.15
C HIS A 22 17.99 6.45 3.84
N TRP A 23 17.25 6.19 2.77
CA TRP A 23 17.40 6.93 1.51
C TRP A 23 16.97 8.39 1.63
N ALA A 24 15.91 8.69 2.37
CA ALA A 24 15.48 10.06 2.62
C ALA A 24 16.53 10.87 3.37
N ALA A 25 17.20 10.27 4.36
CA ALA A 25 18.31 10.92 5.07
C ALA A 25 19.54 11.13 4.16
N ARG A 26 19.88 10.15 3.32
CA ARG A 26 21.11 10.18 2.51
C ARG A 26 20.98 10.94 1.18
N TYR A 27 19.79 10.93 0.58
CA TYR A 27 19.51 11.38 -0.78
C TYR A 27 18.28 12.29 -0.85
N ALA A 28 18.05 13.09 0.20
CA ALA A 28 16.84 13.90 0.41
C ALA A 28 16.30 14.60 -0.86
N SER A 29 17.16 15.29 -1.60
CA SER A 29 16.78 16.08 -2.79
C SER A 29 16.70 15.29 -4.10
N ARG A 30 17.14 14.01 -4.12
CA ARG A 30 17.05 13.18 -5.32
C ARG A 30 15.61 12.74 -5.56
N ILE A 31 15.24 12.62 -6.83
CA ILE A 31 13.93 12.12 -7.23
C ILE A 31 13.83 10.62 -6.91
N ALA A 32 12.78 10.23 -6.20
CA ALA A 32 12.46 8.85 -5.86
C ALA A 32 11.42 8.25 -6.82
N VAL A 33 10.39 9.01 -7.17
CA VAL A 33 9.28 8.54 -8.00
C VAL A 33 8.88 9.63 -8.99
N VAL A 34 8.50 9.22 -10.20
CA VAL A 34 7.96 10.08 -11.25
C VAL A 34 6.74 9.41 -11.85
N ASP A 35 5.64 10.16 -11.97
CA ASP A 35 4.44 9.75 -12.69
C ASP A 35 3.89 10.91 -13.54
N ALA A 36 2.70 10.73 -14.12
CA ALA A 36 2.04 11.75 -14.93
C ALA A 36 1.60 13.01 -14.13
N LYS A 37 1.53 12.92 -12.80
CA LYS A 37 1.16 14.02 -11.89
C LYS A 37 2.38 14.78 -11.39
N GLY A 38 3.58 14.25 -11.59
CA GLY A 38 4.85 14.90 -11.28
C GLY A 38 5.85 13.98 -10.59
N SER A 39 6.83 14.59 -9.93
CA SER A 39 7.91 13.87 -9.26
C SER A 39 7.93 14.11 -7.75
N LEU A 40 8.37 13.10 -7.01
CA LEU A 40 8.61 13.16 -5.57
C LEU A 40 10.10 12.98 -5.29
N THR A 41 10.68 13.83 -4.45
CA THR A 41 11.99 13.57 -3.87
C THR A 41 11.89 12.49 -2.80
N TYR A 42 13.03 11.89 -2.41
CA TYR A 42 13.05 10.93 -1.30
C TYR A 42 12.52 11.54 0.01
N SER A 43 12.89 12.78 0.33
CA SER A 43 12.37 13.45 1.53
C SER A 43 10.86 13.71 1.47
N ALA A 44 10.35 14.11 0.32
CA ALA A 44 8.91 14.36 0.13
C ALA A 44 8.09 13.07 0.15
N LEU A 45 8.64 11.97 -0.38
CA LEU A 45 8.02 10.65 -0.30
C LEU A 45 7.97 10.17 1.16
N ASP A 46 9.07 10.25 1.89
CA ASP A 46 9.15 9.79 3.28
C ASP A 46 8.17 10.54 4.21
N ALA A 47 8.08 11.86 4.06
CA ALA A 47 7.12 12.67 4.81
C ALA A 47 5.66 12.26 4.52
N ARG A 48 5.30 12.08 3.24
CA ARG A 48 3.95 11.62 2.86
C ARG A 48 3.64 10.22 3.37
N VAL A 49 4.63 9.34 3.38
CA VAL A 49 4.49 7.98 3.93
C VAL A 49 4.24 8.03 5.43
N ASP A 50 4.95 8.88 6.19
CA ASP A 50 4.72 9.04 7.63
C ASP A 50 3.33 9.61 7.94
N GLU A 51 2.90 10.64 7.21
CA GLU A 51 1.55 11.21 7.34
C GLU A 51 0.46 10.16 7.07
N LEU A 52 0.60 9.42 5.97
CA LEU A 52 -0.38 8.40 5.60
C LEU A 52 -0.38 7.21 6.58
N ALA A 53 0.78 6.76 7.05
CA ALA A 53 0.89 5.72 8.06
C ALA A 53 0.21 6.15 9.37
N ALA A 54 0.44 7.38 9.83
CA ALA A 54 -0.24 7.92 11.01
C ALA A 54 -1.77 7.96 10.83
N GLY A 55 -2.23 8.42 9.66
CA GLY A 55 -3.65 8.42 9.31
C GLY A 55 -4.27 7.02 9.33
N LEU A 56 -3.66 6.04 8.67
CA LEU A 56 -4.15 4.67 8.63
C LEU A 56 -4.16 4.00 10.02
N SER A 57 -3.15 4.26 10.85
CA SER A 57 -3.10 3.79 12.24
C SER A 57 -4.23 4.39 13.08
N SER A 58 -4.52 5.69 12.91
CA SER A 58 -5.62 6.37 13.61
C SER A 58 -6.99 5.79 13.26
N LEU A 59 -7.14 5.27 12.04
CA LEU A 59 -8.36 4.60 11.59
C LEU A 59 -8.49 3.17 12.14
N GLY A 60 -7.46 2.64 12.81
CA GLY A 60 -7.52 1.35 13.49
C GLY A 60 -6.75 0.22 12.82
N LEU A 61 -6.05 0.48 11.72
CA LEU A 61 -5.21 -0.51 11.06
C LEU A 61 -4.02 -0.89 11.96
N ARG A 62 -3.71 -2.18 12.05
CA ARG A 62 -2.66 -2.73 12.93
C ARG A 62 -1.66 -3.61 12.19
N SER A 63 -0.48 -3.79 12.79
CA SER A 63 0.52 -4.72 12.28
C SER A 63 -0.03 -6.15 12.19
N GLY A 64 0.36 -6.88 11.14
CA GLY A 64 -0.09 -8.24 10.85
C GLY A 64 -1.41 -8.32 10.09
N GLU A 65 -2.14 -7.20 9.96
CA GLU A 65 -3.34 -7.14 9.16
C GLU A 65 -3.02 -7.18 7.66
N HIS A 66 -3.94 -7.70 6.87
CA HIS A 66 -3.79 -7.78 5.41
C HIS A 66 -4.64 -6.71 4.75
N VAL A 67 -4.03 -5.95 3.85
CA VAL A 67 -4.69 -4.92 3.06
C VAL A 67 -4.55 -5.24 1.59
N ILE A 68 -5.68 -5.49 0.92
CA ILE A 68 -5.67 -5.55 -0.54
C ILE A 68 -5.45 -4.13 -1.08
N VAL A 69 -4.46 -3.97 -1.95
CA VAL A 69 -4.13 -2.73 -2.62
C VAL A 69 -4.42 -2.88 -4.10
N GLN A 70 -5.37 -2.09 -4.59
CA GLN A 70 -5.68 -2.00 -6.01
C GLN A 70 -5.61 -0.54 -6.47
N LEU A 71 -4.44 -0.16 -6.99
CA LEU A 71 -4.12 1.18 -7.45
C LEU A 71 -3.38 1.12 -8.79
N PRO A 72 -3.47 2.17 -9.63
CA PRO A 72 -2.53 2.32 -10.73
C PRO A 72 -1.10 2.49 -10.19
N ASN A 73 -0.10 2.15 -10.99
CA ASN A 73 1.32 2.33 -10.64
C ASN A 73 1.71 3.83 -10.69
N ASP A 74 1.21 4.61 -9.76
CA ASP A 74 1.45 6.05 -9.62
C ASP A 74 2.08 6.40 -8.26
N ASN A 75 2.33 7.68 -8.02
CA ASN A 75 2.91 8.16 -6.75
C ASN A 75 2.06 7.76 -5.53
N ALA A 76 0.74 7.66 -5.67
CA ALA A 76 -0.14 7.27 -4.58
C ALA A 76 -0.01 5.78 -4.23
N PHE A 77 0.18 4.92 -5.24
CA PHE A 77 0.51 3.52 -5.00
C PHE A 77 1.79 3.34 -4.19
N VAL A 78 2.88 4.00 -4.62
CA VAL A 78 4.16 3.89 -3.92
C VAL A 78 4.04 4.40 -2.48
N THR A 79 3.36 5.54 -2.29
CA THR A 79 3.13 6.12 -0.96
C THR A 79 2.32 5.19 -0.05
N LEU A 80 1.22 4.61 -0.56
CA LEU A 80 0.39 3.67 0.20
C LEU A 80 1.15 2.40 0.56
N LEU A 81 1.88 1.83 -0.40
CA LEU A 81 2.68 0.62 -0.18
C LEU A 81 3.66 0.81 0.98
N PHE A 82 4.44 1.89 0.97
CA PHE A 82 5.40 2.16 2.03
C PHE A 82 4.70 2.48 3.37
N ALA A 83 3.56 3.17 3.36
CA ALA A 83 2.80 3.44 4.58
C ALA A 83 2.29 2.15 5.25
N LEU A 84 1.77 1.21 4.47
CA LEU A 84 1.33 -0.10 4.98
C LEU A 84 2.51 -0.89 5.55
N LEU A 85 3.62 -0.99 4.80
CA LEU A 85 4.81 -1.70 5.26
C LEU A 85 5.41 -1.08 6.53
N ARG A 86 5.37 0.25 6.66
CA ARG A 86 5.82 0.99 7.84
C ARG A 86 4.95 0.72 9.08
N LEU A 87 3.66 0.47 8.89
CA LEU A 87 2.75 0.02 9.95
C LEU A 87 2.89 -1.48 10.27
N GLY A 88 3.72 -2.21 9.52
CA GLY A 88 3.80 -3.67 9.61
C GLY A 88 2.54 -4.36 9.11
N VAL A 89 1.75 -3.69 8.27
CA VAL A 89 0.58 -4.23 7.58
C VAL A 89 1.07 -4.93 6.31
N ILE A 90 0.40 -6.02 5.94
CA ILE A 90 0.77 -6.85 4.80
C ILE A 90 -0.02 -6.38 3.56
N PRO A 91 0.62 -5.68 2.61
CA PRO A 91 -0.03 -5.28 1.37
C PRO A 91 -0.19 -6.50 0.45
N VAL A 92 -1.44 -6.82 0.11
CA VAL A 92 -1.79 -7.81 -0.92
C VAL A 92 -2.02 -7.05 -2.22
N LEU A 93 -1.00 -7.03 -3.07
CA LEU A 93 -1.05 -6.29 -4.33
C LEU A 93 -1.97 -7.01 -5.33
N ALA A 94 -3.11 -6.40 -5.61
CA ALA A 94 -4.08 -6.92 -6.57
C ALA A 94 -4.02 -6.08 -7.84
N MET A 95 -3.75 -6.75 -8.97
CA MET A 95 -3.89 -6.11 -10.27
C MET A 95 -5.35 -5.67 -10.47
N PRO A 96 -5.62 -4.44 -10.94
CA PRO A 96 -6.98 -4.06 -11.30
C PRO A 96 -7.54 -5.07 -12.31
N PRO A 97 -8.72 -5.66 -12.07
CA PRO A 97 -9.17 -6.78 -12.87
C PRO A 97 -9.42 -6.33 -14.31
N ASN A 98 -8.85 -7.07 -15.26
CA ASN A 98 -9.07 -6.91 -16.70
C ASN A 98 -10.48 -7.39 -17.13
N GLY A 99 -11.38 -7.67 -16.18
CA GLY A 99 -12.68 -8.28 -16.40
C GLY A 99 -13.36 -8.74 -15.11
N ARG A 100 -14.69 -8.87 -15.18
CA ARG A 100 -15.67 -8.92 -14.08
C ARG A 100 -15.61 -10.10 -13.08
N TRP A 101 -14.66 -11.03 -13.19
CA TRP A 101 -14.84 -12.40 -12.64
C TRP A 101 -13.88 -12.83 -11.54
N ILE A 102 -12.83 -12.05 -11.25
CA ILE A 102 -11.79 -12.47 -10.30
C ILE A 102 -12.05 -12.02 -8.85
N SER A 103 -12.98 -11.10 -8.59
CA SER A 103 -13.11 -10.41 -7.30
C SER A 103 -13.60 -11.29 -6.14
N THR A 104 -14.44 -12.29 -6.39
CA THR A 104 -15.16 -13.01 -5.31
C THR A 104 -14.36 -14.15 -4.69
N HIS A 105 -13.39 -14.74 -5.39
CA HIS A 105 -12.64 -15.90 -4.88
C HIS A 105 -11.47 -15.50 -3.97
N TRP A 106 -10.88 -14.31 -4.14
CA TRP A 106 -9.79 -13.82 -3.28
C TRP A 106 -10.29 -13.47 -1.87
N LEU A 107 -11.52 -12.96 -1.75
CA LEU A 107 -12.13 -12.60 -0.46
C LEU A 107 -12.34 -13.79 0.46
N SER A 108 -12.43 -15.02 -0.06
CA SER A 108 -12.59 -16.23 0.76
C SER A 108 -11.26 -16.81 1.24
N TRP A 109 -10.11 -16.38 0.69
CA TRP A 109 -8.84 -17.11 0.83
C TRP A 109 -7.91 -16.67 1.96
N ARG A 110 -8.27 -15.63 2.72
CA ARG A 110 -7.70 -15.26 4.03
C ARG A 110 -8.42 -13.97 4.43
N ASN A 111 -9.16 -13.96 5.55
CA ASN A 111 -9.83 -12.76 6.10
C ASN A 111 -8.93 -11.51 5.97
N PRO A 112 -9.13 -10.64 4.96
CA PRO A 112 -8.41 -9.39 4.93
C PRO A 112 -9.10 -8.45 5.93
N SER A 113 -8.34 -7.90 6.87
CA SER A 113 -8.89 -6.95 7.84
C SER A 113 -9.38 -5.66 7.16
N LEU A 114 -8.85 -5.35 5.98
CA LEU A 114 -9.16 -4.12 5.26
C LEU A 114 -8.88 -4.31 3.75
N THR A 115 -9.65 -3.65 2.88
CA THR A 115 -9.47 -3.71 1.43
C THR A 115 -9.54 -2.29 0.88
N LEU A 116 -8.44 -1.79 0.32
CA LEU A 116 -8.33 -0.41 -0.17
C LEU A 116 -8.39 -0.37 -1.71
N PHE A 117 -9.38 0.33 -2.24
CA PHE A 117 -9.55 0.55 -3.67
C PHE A 117 -9.42 2.05 -3.98
N THR A 118 -8.77 2.41 -5.09
CA THR A 118 -9.03 3.73 -5.68
C THR A 118 -9.20 3.66 -7.20
N GLY A 119 -10.10 4.51 -7.70
CA GLY A 119 -10.24 4.86 -9.11
C GLY A 119 -11.23 4.00 -9.93
N LYS A 120 -12.39 4.60 -10.23
CA LYS A 120 -13.42 4.25 -11.26
C LYS A 120 -14.11 2.87 -11.22
N THR A 121 -13.47 1.82 -10.72
CA THR A 121 -13.95 0.43 -10.91
C THR A 121 -15.05 -0.01 -9.92
N THR A 122 -15.32 0.79 -8.88
CA THR A 122 -16.34 0.46 -7.86
C THR A 122 -17.79 0.58 -8.37
N GLN A 123 -18.03 1.20 -9.52
CA GLN A 123 -19.37 1.33 -10.15
C GLN A 123 -20.03 -0.01 -10.55
N SER A 124 -19.30 -1.12 -10.53
CA SER A 124 -19.83 -2.45 -10.88
C SER A 124 -20.17 -3.34 -9.69
N TRP A 125 -19.93 -2.89 -8.46
CA TRP A 125 -20.07 -3.68 -7.24
C TRP A 125 -21.47 -3.55 -6.62
N PRO A 126 -21.96 -4.52 -5.81
CA PRO A 126 -23.18 -4.33 -5.02
C PRO A 126 -23.07 -3.13 -4.07
N ASP A 127 -24.17 -2.41 -3.83
CA ASP A 127 -24.19 -1.14 -3.07
C ASP A 127 -23.60 -1.25 -1.67
N ARG A 128 -23.71 -2.43 -1.02
CA ARG A 128 -23.11 -2.70 0.29
C ARG A 128 -21.58 -2.59 0.34
N TRP A 129 -20.92 -2.50 -0.82
CA TRP A 129 -19.47 -2.39 -0.96
C TRP A 129 -19.03 -1.09 -1.66
N ARG A 130 -19.94 -0.11 -1.82
CA ARG A 130 -19.63 1.19 -2.45
C ARG A 130 -19.59 2.28 -1.38
N THR A 131 -18.59 3.17 -1.46
CA THR A 131 -18.54 4.42 -0.69
C THR A 131 -18.40 5.61 -1.65
N ASN A 132 -19.01 6.74 -1.30
CA ASN A 132 -19.29 7.85 -2.24
C ASN A 132 -18.23 8.96 -2.25
N THR A 133 -17.01 8.72 -1.73
CA THR A 133 -15.95 9.74 -1.63
C THR A 133 -14.81 9.44 -2.62
N PRO A 134 -14.30 10.44 -3.38
CA PRO A 134 -13.28 10.23 -4.42
C PRO A 134 -11.90 9.80 -3.90
N ALA A 135 -11.69 9.75 -2.59
CA ALA A 135 -10.55 9.12 -1.92
C ALA A 135 -11.08 8.15 -0.85
N CYS A 136 -11.58 6.98 -1.26
CA CYS A 136 -12.24 6.08 -0.32
C CYS A 136 -11.34 4.94 0.15
N VAL A 137 -10.86 5.11 1.39
CA VAL A 137 -10.48 4.06 2.33
C VAL A 137 -11.74 3.25 2.67
N MET A 138 -11.76 1.95 2.43
CA MET A 138 -12.89 1.07 2.74
C MET A 138 -12.57 0.20 3.96
N PHE A 139 -13.22 0.51 5.09
CA PHE A 139 -13.27 -0.27 6.34
C PHE A 139 -14.35 -1.35 6.29
N TRP A 140 -14.02 -2.58 6.69
CA TRP A 140 -15.00 -3.50 7.30
C TRP A 140 -14.28 -4.54 8.17
N SER A 141 -14.36 -4.35 9.49
CA SER A 141 -14.08 -5.38 10.48
C SER A 141 -15.24 -6.38 10.46
N LEU A 142 -15.02 -7.62 10.04
CA LEU A 142 -15.89 -8.71 10.46
C LEU A 142 -15.78 -8.78 11.98
N GLU A 143 -16.89 -8.47 12.66
CA GLU A 143 -17.20 -8.71 14.07
C GLU A 143 -16.09 -9.45 14.83
N ARG A 144 -15.34 -8.72 15.67
CA ARG A 144 -14.62 -9.39 16.76
C ARG A 144 -15.66 -9.69 17.86
N PRO A 145 -15.67 -10.91 18.42
CA PRO A 145 -16.54 -11.23 19.56
C PRO A 145 -16.23 -10.35 20.78
#